data_AF-A0A7U9QYA6-F1
#
_entry.id   AF-A0A7U9QYA6-F1
#
_cell.length_a   1.000
_cell.length_b   1.000
_cell.length_c   1.000
_cell.angle_alpha   90.00
_cell.angle_beta   90.00
_cell.angle_gamma   90.00
#
_symmetry.space_group_name_H-M   'P 1'
#
loop_
_entity.id
_entity.type
_entity.pdbx_description
1 polymer ?
#
loop_
_entity_poly.entity_id
_entity_poly.type
_entity_poly.pdbx_seq_one_letter_code
_entity_poly.pdbx_strand_id
1 'polypeptide(L)' 'MLDASLPLTALVMEILQMLHSDGYGQMDHSAIARYYEKLAGSEIG' A
#
# COMPACT_ATOMS: atom_id res chain seq x y z
N MET A 1 -9.28 -25.59 -6.89
CA MET A 1 -8.71 -24.23 -6.72
C MET A 1 -9.07 -23.78 -5.32
N LEU A 2 -8.11 -23.42 -4.48
CA LEU A 2 -8.39 -23.04 -3.08
C LEU A 2 -9.19 -21.73 -3.08
N ASP A 3 -10.45 -21.82 -2.69
CA ASP A 3 -11.43 -20.71 -2.67
C ASP A 3 -11.34 -19.94 -1.35
N ALA A 4 -10.13 -19.50 -1.00
CA ALA A 4 -9.89 -18.74 0.21
C ALA A 4 -9.99 -17.25 -0.10
N SER A 5 -11.01 -16.58 0.46
CA SER A 5 -11.13 -15.13 0.39
C SER A 5 -10.01 -14.48 1.21
N LEU A 6 -9.19 -13.66 0.56
CA LEU A 6 -8.08 -12.91 1.17
C LEU A 6 -8.30 -11.40 0.98
N PRO A 7 -9.38 -10.82 1.53
CA PRO A 7 -9.76 -9.43 1.26
C PRO A 7 -8.70 -8.43 1.73
N LEU A 8 -8.05 -8.72 2.87
CA LEU A 8 -6.98 -7.86 3.38
C LEU A 8 -5.73 -7.92 2.49
N THR A 9 -5.39 -9.08 1.95
CA THR A 9 -4.27 -9.24 1.03
C THR A 9 -4.53 -8.53 -0.30
N ALA A 10 -5.75 -8.63 -0.83
CA ALA A 10 -6.17 -7.90 -2.03
C ALA A 10 -6.06 -6.38 -1.82
N LEU A 11 -6.54 -5.88 -0.67
CA LEU A 11 -6.42 -4.46 -0.32
C LEU A 11 -4.96 -4.00 -0.25
N VAL A 12 -4.07 -4.77 0.38
CA VAL A 12 -2.64 -4.41 0.44
C VAL A 12 -2.00 -4.42 -0.95
N MET A 13 -2.40 -5.32 -1.84
CA MET A 13 -1.93 -5.31 -3.22
C MET A 13 -2.30 -4.01 -3.96
N GLU A 14 -3.53 -3.52 -3.79
CA GLU A 14 -3.96 -2.24 -4.36
C GLU A 14 -3.14 -1.06 -3.82
N ILE A 15 -2.85 -1.05 -2.51
CA ILE A 15 -1.99 -0.05 -1.87
C ILE A 15 -0.58 -0.07 -2.50
N LEU A 16 0.01 -1.26 -2.66
CA LEU A 16 1.35 -1.42 -3.23
C LEU A 16 1.40 -1.01 -4.72
N GLN A 17 0.36 -1.29 -5.49
CA GLN A 17 0.25 -0.83 -6.88
C GLN A 17 0.19 0.69 -6.97
N MET A 18 -0.55 1.34 -6.07
CA MET A 18 -0.59 2.79 -5.99
C MET A 18 0.80 3.37 -5.67
N LEU A 19 1.50 2.83 -4.67
CA LEU A 19 2.86 3.24 -4.33
C LEU A 19 3.84 3.06 -5.50
N HIS A 20 3.72 1.96 -6.24
CA HIS A 20 4.52 1.74 -7.43
C HIS A 20 4.26 2.82 -8.50
N SER A 21 2.98 3.15 -8.74
CA SER A 21 2.60 4.23 -9.68
C SER A 21 3.04 5.62 -9.25
N ASP A 22 3.13 5.87 -7.94
CA ASP A 22 3.64 7.13 -7.35
C ASP A 22 5.18 7.19 -7.34
N GLY A 23 5.88 6.18 -7.87
CA GLY A 23 7.35 6.15 -7.95
C GLY A 23 8.06 5.56 -6.72
N TYR A 24 7.31 5.00 -5.77
CA TYR A 24 7.85 4.37 -4.55
C TYR A 24 8.05 2.85 -4.66
N GLY A 25 7.93 2.29 -5.86
CA GLY A 25 8.00 0.83 -6.08
C GLY A 25 9.32 0.15 -5.68
N GLN A 26 10.41 0.93 -5.57
CA GLN A 26 11.73 0.46 -5.15
C GLN A 26 12.07 0.81 -3.70
N MET A 27 11.19 1.53 -2.99
CA MET A 27 11.39 1.80 -1.57
C MET A 27 11.10 0.55 -0.73
N ASP A 28 11.61 0.55 0.49
CA ASP A 28 11.22 -0.45 1.48
C ASP A 28 9.70 -0.50 1.68
N HIS A 29 9.17 -1.64 2.09
CA HIS A 29 7.74 -1.83 2.30
C HIS A 29 7.14 -0.90 3.39
N SER A 30 7.98 -0.32 4.27
CA SER A 30 7.58 0.80 5.14
C SER A 30 7.00 2.00 4.39
N ALA A 31 7.22 2.13 3.07
CA ALA A 31 6.58 3.12 2.22
C ALA A 31 5.03 3.05 2.22
N ILE A 32 4.42 1.98 2.71
CA ILE A 32 2.98 1.94 3.02
C ILE A 32 2.54 3.07 3.97
N ALA A 33 3.41 3.57 4.85
CA ALA A 33 3.12 4.76 5.65
C ALA A 33 2.72 5.96 4.76
N ARG A 34 3.40 6.14 3.61
CA ARG A 34 3.12 7.23 2.65
C ARG A 34 1.72 7.17 2.05
N TYR A 35 1.15 5.96 1.90
CA TYR A 35 -0.24 5.80 1.50
C TYR A 35 -1.18 6.49 2.50
N TYR A 36 -0.98 6.24 3.81
CA TYR A 36 -1.78 6.84 4.86
C TYR A 36 -1.48 8.33 5.05
N GLU A 37 -0.23 8.75 4.90
CA GLU A 37 0.13 10.18 4.92
C GLU A 37 -0.59 10.96 3.80
N LYS A 38 -0.64 10.39 2.59
CA LYS A 38 -1.36 10.98 1.44
C LYS A 38 -2.86 11.08 1.68
N LEU A 39 -3.47 10.10 2.34
CA LEU A 39 -4.89 10.14 2.71
C LEU A 39 -5.19 11.11 3.84
N ALA A 40 -4.33 11.17 4.85
CA ALA A 40 -4.49 12.01 6.03
C ALA A 40 -4.09 13.47 5.77
N GLY A 41 -3.25 13.72 4.76
CA GLY A 41 -2.65 15.04 4.52
C GLY A 41 -1.64 15.45 5.59
N SER A 42 -1.06 14.49 6.31
CA SER A 42 -0.10 14.70 7.40
C SER A 42 0.96 13.62 7.42
N GLU A 43 2.19 13.95 7.81
CA GLU A 43 3.30 13.00 7.94
C GLU A 43 3.19 12.13 9.21
N ILE A 44 3.65 10.89 9.11
CA ILE A 44 3.83 9.97 10.24
C ILE A 44 5.26 10.16 10.73
N GLY A 45 5.41 10.67 11.95
CA GLY A 45 6.71 10.98 12.58
C GLY A 45 7.50 9.76 13.06
#